data_AF-A0A6J8FL69-F1
#
_entry.id   AF-A0A6J8FL69-F1
#
_cell.length_a   1.000
_cell.length_b   1.000
_cell.length_c   1.000
_cell.angle_alpha   90.00
_cell.angle_beta   90.00
_cell.angle_gamma   90.00
#
_symmetry.space_group_name_H-M   'P 1'
#
loop_
_entity.id
_entity.type
_entity.pdbx_description
1 polymer ?
#
loop_
_entity_poly.entity_id
_entity_poly.type
_entity_poly.pdbx_seq_one_letter_code
_entity_poly.pdbx_strand_id
1 'polypeptide(L)'
;MGCKFTFLVYAILQLIAFLSVLIGTPLEMFRGTTRDPYNVSLCITLWGTKYDFQCHFIMYAQTTDGQWARCTTRRQHFRMAEALVVISIILYALAALLGFIMLFCCSLLRWYAWRSTSLAS
;
A
#
# COMPACT_ATOMS: atom_id res chain seq x y z
N MET A 1 27.28 5.23 18.07
CA MET A 1 26.13 4.29 18.17
C MET A 1 24.83 4.84 17.57
N GLY A 2 24.73 6.12 17.18
CA GLY A 2 23.48 6.72 16.67
C GLY A 2 22.97 6.22 15.31
N CYS A 3 23.84 5.85 14.37
CA CYS A 3 23.40 5.42 13.03
C CYS A 3 22.44 4.22 13.08
N LYS A 4 22.69 3.23 13.94
CA LYS A 4 21.86 2.01 14.01
C LYS A 4 20.46 2.28 14.51
N PHE A 5 20.31 3.18 15.49
CA PHE A 5 19.01 3.50 16.07
C PHE A 5 18.13 4.23 15.06
N THR A 6 18.68 5.23 14.37
CA THR A 6 17.93 5.98 13.35
C THR A 6 17.51 5.10 12.17
N PHE A 7 18.40 4.23 11.66
CA PHE A 7 18.03 3.31 10.57
C PHE A 7 17.01 2.26 11.00
N LEU A 8 17.09 1.77 12.24
CA LEU A 8 16.14 0.81 12.78
C LEU A 8 14.74 1.43 12.93
N VAL A 9 14.65 2.65 13.47
CA VAL A 9 13.39 3.40 13.55
C VAL A 9 12.83 3.66 12.15
N TYR A 10 13.67 4.07 11.20
CA TYR A 10 13.24 4.27 9.81
C TYR A 10 12.69 3.00 9.18
N ALA A 11 13.36 1.86 9.36
CA ALA A 11 12.90 0.56 8.84
C ALA A 11 11.54 0.14 9.44
N ILE A 12 11.34 0.34 10.75
CA ILE A 12 10.06 0.03 11.41
C ILE A 12 8.94 0.92 10.87
N LEU A 13 9.17 2.23 10.79
CA LEU A 13 8.18 3.18 10.27
C LEU A 13 7.84 2.86 8.80
N GLN A 14 8.83 2.50 8.00
CA GLN A 14 8.65 2.11 6.60
C GLN A 14 7.80 0.84 6.45
N LEU A 15 8.00 -0.14 7.34
CA LEU A 15 7.21 -1.38 7.36
C LEU A 15 5.77 -1.13 7.81
N ILE A 16 5.56 -0.29 8.83
CA ILE A 16 4.22 0.11 9.27
C ILE A 16 3.49 0.85 8.14
N ALA A 17 4.17 1.76 7.45
CA ALA A 17 3.59 2.49 6.33
C ALA A 17 3.22 1.55 5.17
N PHE A 18 4.11 0.60 4.83
CA PHE A 18 3.83 -0.40 3.79
C PHE A 18 2.63 -1.29 4.15
N LEU A 19 2.56 -1.80 5.39
CA LEU A 19 1.42 -2.60 5.85
C LEU A 19 0.12 -1.79 5.86
N SER A 20 0.19 -0.52 6.30
CA SER A 20 -0.97 0.37 6.30
C SER A 20 -1.51 0.61 4.89
N VAL A 21 -0.65 0.77 3.89
CA VAL A 21 -1.08 0.90 2.50
C VAL A 21 -1.62 -0.42 1.97
N LEU A 22 -0.96 -1.54 2.24
CA LEU A 22 -1.39 -2.86 1.78
C LEU A 22 -2.76 -3.26 2.34
N ILE A 23 -3.03 -2.95 3.61
CA ILE A 23 -4.30 -3.23 4.29
C ILE A 23 -5.34 -2.14 4.00
N GLY A 24 -4.91 -0.88 3.86
CA GLY A 24 -5.79 0.24 3.51
C GLY A 24 -6.38 0.10 2.12
N THR A 25 -5.58 -0.32 1.14
CA THR A 25 -6.00 -0.50 -0.26
C THR A 25 -7.27 -1.37 -0.45
N PRO A 26 -7.39 -2.56 0.18
CA PRO A 26 -8.61 -3.37 0.11
C PRO A 26 -9.73 -2.88 1.07
N LEU A 27 -9.39 -2.09 2.10
CA LEU A 27 -10.35 -1.54 3.07
C LEU A 27 -11.00 -0.24 2.60
N GLU A 28 -10.43 0.46 1.60
CA GLU A 28 -11.02 1.66 1.00
C GLU A 28 -12.33 1.31 0.29
N MET A 29 -13.42 1.31 1.06
CA MET A 29 -14.75 1.01 0.58
C MET A 29 -15.64 2.22 0.82
N PHE A 30 -16.09 2.83 -0.28
CA PHE A 30 -17.07 3.90 -0.23
C PHE A 30 -18.43 3.24 0.03
N ARG A 31 -18.90 3.32 1.28
CA ARG A 31 -20.23 2.85 1.65
C ARG A 31 -21.27 3.88 1.19
N GLY A 32 -21.85 3.63 0.03
CA GLY A 32 -23.01 4.39 -0.44
C GLY A 32 -24.26 3.83 0.23
N THR A 33 -24.86 4.59 1.15
CA THR A 33 -26.29 4.37 1.47
C THR A 33 -27.05 4.90 0.26
N THR A 34 -27.49 4.01 -0.63
CA THR A 34 -28.51 4.39 -1.60
C THR A 34 -29.85 4.37 -0.87
N ARG A 35 -30.59 5.48 -0.96
CA ARG A 35 -31.96 5.61 -0.44
C ARG A 35 -32.94 4.88 -1.37
N ASP A 36 -32.66 3.62 -1.66
CA ASP A 36 -33.62 2.76 -2.36
C ASP A 36 -34.70 2.32 -1.37
N PRO A 37 -35.96 2.13 -1.81
CA PRO A 37 -37.08 1.72 -0.94
C PRO A 37 -36.86 0.36 -0.24
N TYR A 38 -35.80 -0.37 -0.62
CA TYR A 38 -35.42 -1.67 -0.08
C TYR A 38 -34.24 -1.63 0.91
N ASN A 39 -33.73 -0.44 1.29
CA ASN A 39 -32.65 -0.29 2.28
C ASN A 39 -31.36 -1.08 1.96
N VAL A 40 -31.04 -1.22 0.67
CA VAL A 40 -29.86 -1.94 0.22
C VAL A 40 -28.62 -1.04 0.30
N SER A 41 -27.62 -1.41 1.11
CA SER A 41 -26.33 -0.70 1.09
C SER A 41 -25.48 -1.16 -0.07
N LEU A 42 -25.07 -0.25 -0.96
CA LEU A 42 -24.25 -0.61 -2.11
C LEU A 42 -22.78 -0.32 -1.78
N CYS A 43 -21.97 -1.37 -1.76
CA CYS A 43 -20.54 -1.24 -1.48
C CYS A 43 -19.73 -1.15 -2.74
N ILE A 44 -19.17 0.04 -2.94
CA ILE A 44 -18.38 0.40 -4.09
C ILE A 44 -16.93 0.49 -3.61
N THR A 45 -16.07 -0.34 -4.18
CA THR A 45 -14.63 -0.27 -3.98
C THR A 45 -13.98 0.45 -5.15
N LEU A 46 -12.71 0.82 -5.01
CA LEU A 46 -11.90 1.36 -6.11
C LEU A 46 -11.88 0.42 -7.34
N TRP A 47 -11.93 -0.88 -7.09
CA TRP A 47 -11.75 -1.95 -8.06
C TRP A 47 -13.06 -2.43 -8.70
N GLY A 48 -14.21 -2.12 -8.10
CA GLY A 48 -15.52 -2.56 -8.59
C GLY A 48 -16.59 -2.61 -7.51
N THR A 49 -17.79 -3.05 -7.91
CA THR A 49 -18.91 -3.28 -6.98
C THR A 49 -18.93 -4.70 -6.49
N LYS A 50 -19.15 -4.87 -5.19
CA LYS A 50 -19.34 -6.21 -4.61
C LYS A 50 -20.68 -6.79 -5.03
N TYR A 51 -20.75 -8.11 -5.13
CA TYR A 51 -21.98 -8.85 -5.48
C TYR A 51 -23.07 -8.75 -4.41
N ASP A 52 -22.66 -8.49 -3.17
CA ASP A 52 -23.55 -8.50 -2.02
C ASP A 52 -23.74 -7.11 -1.40
N PHE A 53 -24.95 -6.82 -0.93
CA PHE A 53 -25.36 -5.54 -0.33
C PHE A 53 -24.89 -5.39 1.13
N GLN A 54 -24.44 -6.46 1.78
CA GLN A 54 -23.85 -6.40 3.12
C GLN A 54 -22.32 -6.39 3.08
N CYS A 55 -21.74 -6.45 1.87
CA CYS A 55 -20.31 -6.20 1.61
C CYS A 55 -19.35 -7.20 2.27
N HIS A 56 -19.89 -8.36 2.68
CA HIS A 56 -19.12 -9.45 3.25
C HIS A 56 -18.36 -10.26 2.19
N PHE A 57 -18.85 -10.28 0.96
CA PHE A 57 -18.24 -11.06 -0.12
C PHE A 57 -17.11 -10.31 -0.82
N ILE A 58 -16.06 -11.04 -1.20
CA ILE A 58 -14.90 -10.52 -1.95
C ILE A 58 -15.18 -10.48 -3.47
N MET A 59 -16.20 -11.21 -3.93
CA MET A 59 -16.54 -11.31 -5.34
C MET A 59 -17.12 -10.00 -5.88
N TYR A 60 -16.58 -9.56 -7.02
CA TYR A 60 -17.06 -8.39 -7.74
C TYR A 60 -18.16 -8.80 -8.72
N ALA A 61 -19.30 -8.11 -8.68
CA ALA A 61 -20.37 -8.30 -9.66
C ALA A 61 -20.05 -7.61 -10.99
N GLN A 62 -19.48 -6.41 -10.91
CA GLN A 62 -19.10 -5.60 -12.07
C GLN A 62 -17.81 -4.83 -11.78
N THR A 63 -16.97 -4.69 -12.80
CA THR A 63 -15.77 -3.85 -12.74
C THR A 63 -16.15 -2.37 -12.73
N THR A 64 -15.30 -1.51 -12.16
CA THR A 64 -15.49 -0.05 -12.15
C THR A 64 -15.62 0.52 -13.57
N ASP A 65 -14.93 -0.07 -14.55
CA ASP A 65 -15.04 0.31 -15.96
C ASP A 65 -16.43 0.03 -16.55
N GLY A 66 -17.05 -1.11 -16.20
CA GLY A 66 -18.40 -1.46 -16.63
C GLY A 66 -19.48 -0.63 -15.92
N GLN A 67 -19.32 -0.42 -14.61
CA GLN A 67 -20.27 0.34 -13.80
C GLN A 67 -20.36 1.81 -14.23
N TRP A 68 -19.22 2.45 -14.49
CA TRP A 68 -19.14 3.87 -14.85
C TRP A 68 -18.99 4.13 -16.35
N ALA A 69 -19.34 3.15 -17.20
CA ALA A 69 -19.25 3.28 -18.66
C ALA A 69 -20.00 4.51 -19.20
N ARG A 70 -21.12 4.88 -18.57
CA ARG A 70 -21.93 6.06 -18.93
C ARG A 70 -21.47 7.37 -18.26
N CYS A 71 -20.57 7.31 -17.28
CA CYS A 71 -20.10 8.46 -16.51
C CYS A 71 -18.57 8.54 -16.54
N THR A 72 -18.04 9.04 -17.64
CA THR A 72 -16.60 9.08 -17.94
C THR A 72 -15.79 9.89 -16.92
N THR A 73 -16.30 11.03 -16.46
CA THR A 73 -15.61 11.87 -15.45
C THR A 73 -15.40 11.11 -14.14
N ARG A 74 -16.43 10.44 -13.64
CA ARG A 74 -16.35 9.66 -12.40
C ARG A 74 -15.40 8.46 -12.54
N ARG A 75 -15.44 7.81 -13.70
CA ARG A 75 -14.51 6.72 -14.05
C ARG A 75 -13.04 7.18 -14.03
N GLN A 76 -12.75 8.37 -14.55
CA GLN A 76 -11.39 8.91 -14.55
C GLN A 76 -10.86 9.15 -13.13
N HIS A 77 -11.68 9.68 -12.22
CA HIS A 77 -11.27 9.86 -10.83
C HIS A 77 -10.94 8.53 -10.13
N PHE A 78 -11.75 7.48 -10.33
CA PHE A 78 -11.45 6.14 -9.80
C PHE A 78 -10.15 5.57 -10.37
N ARG A 79 -9.92 5.71 -11.67
CA ARG A 79 -8.67 5.26 -12.31
C ARG A 79 -7.44 6.01 -11.82
N MET A 80 -7.56 7.32 -11.58
CA MET A 80 -6.47 8.12 -11.00
C MET A 80 -6.16 7.67 -9.58
N ALA A 81 -7.18 7.40 -8.77
CA ALA A 81 -7.00 6.89 -7.42
C ALA A 81 -6.35 5.50 -7.42
N GLU A 82 -6.76 4.60 -8.32
CA GLU A 82 -6.14 3.28 -8.49
C GLU A 82 -4.65 3.42 -8.86
N ALA A 83 -4.32 4.31 -9.80
CA ALA A 83 -2.94 4.58 -10.17
C ALA A 83 -2.12 5.14 -9.00
N LEU A 84 -2.67 6.08 -8.21
CA LEU A 84 -2.01 6.65 -7.05
C LEU A 84 -1.70 5.59 -5.98
N VAL A 85 -2.64 4.68 -5.73
CA VAL A 85 -2.45 3.56 -4.82
C VAL A 85 -1.31 2.66 -5.30
N VAL A 86 -1.30 2.27 -6.57
CA VAL A 86 -0.22 1.42 -7.14
C VAL A 86 1.13 2.13 -7.03
N ILE A 87 1.20 3.42 -7.36
CA ILE A 87 2.43 4.22 -7.24
C ILE A 87 2.89 4.25 -5.78
N SER A 88 1.99 4.45 -4.82
CA SER A 88 2.33 4.46 -3.40
C SER A 88 2.95 3.13 -2.95
N ILE A 89 2.37 1.99 -3.35
CA ILE A 89 2.89 0.65 -3.03
C ILE A 89 4.33 0.50 -3.55
N ILE A 90 4.57 0.92 -4.79
CA ILE A 90 5.90 0.86 -5.42
C ILE A 90 6.89 1.75 -4.65
N LEU A 91 6.51 2.98 -4.31
CA LEU A 91 7.36 3.92 -3.56
C LEU A 91 7.73 3.36 -2.18
N TYR A 92 6.75 2.81 -1.45
CA TYR A 92 7.01 2.21 -0.13
C TYR A 92 7.89 0.97 -0.22
N ALA A 93 7.71 0.14 -1.25
CA ALA A 93 8.56 -1.04 -1.50
C ALA A 93 10.01 -0.63 -1.84
N LEU A 94 10.21 0.36 -2.71
CA LEU A 94 11.53 0.88 -3.04
C LEU A 94 12.24 1.47 -1.82
N ALA A 95 11.53 2.25 -1.00
CA ALA A 95 12.10 2.82 0.21
C ALA A 95 12.43 1.75 1.26
N ALA A 96 11.65 0.66 1.35
CA ALA A 96 12.00 -0.50 2.18
C ALA A 96 13.28 -1.21 1.67
N LEU A 97 13.42 -1.41 0.36
CA LEU A 97 14.62 -1.98 -0.26
C LEU A 97 15.85 -1.11 0.00
N LEU A 98 15.75 0.20 -0.17
CA LEU A 98 16.83 1.14 0.12
C LEU A 98 17.22 1.13 1.60
N GLY A 99 16.25 1.06 2.51
CA GLY A 99 16.50 0.89 3.94
C GLY A 99 17.28 -0.39 4.25
N PHE A 100 16.93 -1.50 3.61
CA PHE A 100 17.62 -2.78 3.76
C PHE A 100 19.05 -2.75 3.21
N ILE A 101 19.25 -2.15 2.02
CA ILE A 101 20.57 -1.99 1.40
C ILE A 101 21.48 -1.14 2.28
N MET A 102 20.97 -0.03 2.83
CA MET A 102 21.75 0.85 3.73
C MET A 102 22.15 0.14 5.03
N LEU A 103 21.26 -0.67 5.62
CA LEU A 103 21.57 -1.50 6.79
C LEU A 103 22.67 -2.52 6.50
N PHE A 104 22.60 -3.20 5.35
CA PHE A 104 23.62 -4.13 4.90
C PHE A 104 24.96 -3.43 4.64
N CYS A 105 24.94 -2.29 3.95
CA CYS A 105 26.14 -1.53 3.65
C CYS A 105 26.83 -1.05 4.95
N CYS A 106 26.13 -0.41 5.89
CA CYS A 106 26.73 -0.03 7.18
C CYS A 106 27.26 -1.22 8.00
N SER A 107 26.65 -2.39 7.87
CA SER A 107 27.09 -3.61 8.57
C SER A 107 28.35 -4.20 7.93
N LEU A 108 28.39 -4.28 6.60
CA LEU A 108 29.54 -4.71 5.81
C LEU A 108 30.71 -3.74 5.96
N LEU A 109 30.42 -2.43 6.00
CA LEU A 109 31.48 -1.43 6.11
C LEU A 109 32.22 -1.58 7.45
N ARG A 110 31.48 -1.86 8.51
CA ARG A 110 32.03 -2.08 9.85
C ARG A 110 32.72 -3.45 9.98
N TRP A 111 32.25 -4.46 9.27
CA TRP A 111 32.90 -5.77 9.21
C TRP A 111 34.25 -5.70 8.52
N TYR A 112 34.36 -5.03 7.36
CA TYR A 112 35.68 -4.88 6.72
C TYR A 112 36.63 -4.06 7.60
N ALA A 113 36.13 -3.04 8.31
CA ALA A 113 36.98 -2.19 9.14
C ALA A 113 37.55 -2.97 10.33
N TRP A 114 36.74 -3.85 10.94
CA TRP A 114 37.20 -4.80 11.96
C TRP A 114 38.18 -5.83 11.40
N ARG A 115 37.95 -6.30 10.18
CA ARG A 115 38.81 -7.31 9.54
C ARG A 115 40.15 -6.74 9.08
N SER A 116 40.19 -5.48 8.64
CA SER A 116 41.45 -4.81 8.26
C SER A 116 42.33 -4.51 9.46
N THR A 117 41.77 -4.18 10.63
CA THR A 117 42.56 -3.96 11.84
C THR A 117 43.07 -5.26 12.46
N SER A 118 42.35 -6.39 12.32
CA SER A 118 42.82 -7.70 12.80
C SER A 118 43.94 -8.33 11.96
N LEU A 119 44.16 -7.86 10.73
CA LEU A 119 45.25 -8.31 9.85
C LEU A 119 46.51 -7.42 9.95
N ALA A 120 46.42 -6.29 10.64
CA ALA A 120 47.52 -5.35 10.87
C ALA A 120 48.17 -5.48 12.27
N SER A 121 47.76 -6.49 13.04
CA SER A 121 48.31 -6.92 14.34
C SER A 121 48.89 -8.32 14.19
#